data_AF-A0A4R3XEY8-F1
#
_entry.id   AF-A0A4R3XEY8-F1
#
_cell.length_a   1.000
_cell.length_b   1.000
_cell.length_c   1.000
_cell.angle_alpha   90.00
_cell.angle_beta   90.00
_cell.angle_gamma   90.00
#
_symmetry.space_group_name_H-M   'P 1'
#
loop_
_entity.id
_entity.type
_entity.pdbx_description
1 polymer ?
#
loop_
_entity_poly.entity_id
_entity_poly.type
_entity_poly.pdbx_seq_one_letter_code
_entity_poly.pdbx_strand_id
1 'polypeptide(L)'
;MLTSGLGKIGPGRRLQVLDLSADRRLKQEKAAKVKLHRRCNISATRYSSLEAGHCQSYSFGMNRRKFLKWSGIGAIAALAGGFAARGAMAANKYYSGPISDHFDGTHFFNPNGEDPEGLLNLLRWQLGGGRVDWPAAFASPLPQAMPETRISGERLVVTMVGHASLLIQVAGLNILTDPVWSDRASPVSFAGPKRVNPPGIRIGDLPPIDVVLVTHNHYDHLDLETLWVLQGRDKPQFITPLGNDAIIRSHVPDATITVMDWDGRENITPDVTFHCEPCHHWSARGMGDRRMALWAAFVIETPAGKIYHIGDTGFHQGINYRAAKEKHGGFRLANLPFGAYEPRWFMKAQHQNPEEAVEGMLFCGAASVAGHHWGTFQLTNEGIEEPVAALYAALDAQRISRDRFRPLRPGEVFEVPAVSA
;
A
#
# COMPACT_ATOMS: atom_id res chain seq x y z
N MET A 1 -11.02 7.97 84.57
CA MET A 1 -11.87 7.07 85.37
C MET A 1 -13.09 6.68 84.55
N LEU A 2 -13.56 5.43 84.70
CA LEU A 2 -14.96 4.98 84.65
C LEU A 2 -15.88 5.55 83.52
N THR A 3 -16.11 4.85 82.40
CA THR A 3 -17.02 3.69 82.16
C THR A 3 -18.51 4.01 81.93
N SER A 4 -19.04 3.37 80.87
CA SER A 4 -20.44 2.93 80.65
C SER A 4 -21.51 3.95 80.23
N GLY A 5 -22.44 3.50 79.36
CA GLY A 5 -23.61 4.27 78.93
C GLY A 5 -24.19 3.87 77.55
N LEU A 6 -24.76 2.67 77.41
CA LEU A 6 -25.46 2.23 76.19
C LEU A 6 -26.88 2.81 76.10
N GLY A 7 -27.31 3.26 74.91
CA GLY A 7 -28.69 3.66 74.60
C GLY A 7 -29.11 3.22 73.19
N LYS A 8 -30.28 2.57 73.07
CA LYS A 8 -30.79 1.95 71.83
C LYS A 8 -31.66 2.91 71.01
N ILE A 9 -31.57 2.87 69.67
CA ILE A 9 -32.65 3.27 68.73
C ILE A 9 -32.73 2.23 67.58
N GLY A 10 -33.92 2.00 67.04
CA GLY A 10 -34.30 0.86 66.20
C GLY A 10 -33.96 0.90 64.69
N PRO A 11 -34.50 -0.05 63.90
CA PRO A 11 -33.94 -0.44 62.60
C PRO A 11 -34.44 0.40 61.41
N GLY A 12 -33.52 1.09 60.73
CA GLY A 12 -33.75 1.73 59.43
C GLY A 12 -33.26 0.85 58.27
N ARG A 13 -34.14 0.59 57.28
CA ARG A 13 -33.78 -0.17 56.05
C ARG A 13 -32.70 0.58 55.25
N ARG A 14 -31.64 -0.13 54.84
CA ARG A 14 -30.73 0.32 53.76
C ARG A 14 -30.86 -0.63 52.57
N LEU A 15 -31.29 -0.10 51.42
CA LEU A 15 -31.29 -0.84 50.17
C LEU A 15 -29.86 -1.10 49.71
N GLN A 16 -29.54 -2.36 49.38
CA GLN A 16 -28.40 -2.67 48.53
C GLN A 16 -28.79 -2.37 47.08
N VAL A 17 -28.17 -1.34 46.48
CA VAL A 17 -28.13 -1.19 45.03
C VAL A 17 -26.97 -2.03 44.52
N LEU A 18 -27.26 -3.14 43.86
CA LEU A 18 -26.27 -3.97 43.19
C LEU A 18 -25.76 -3.25 41.94
N ASP A 19 -24.46 -2.95 41.88
CA ASP A 19 -23.83 -2.36 40.71
C ASP A 19 -23.74 -3.39 39.57
N LEU A 20 -24.72 -3.35 38.67
CA LEU A 20 -24.82 -4.20 37.48
C LEU A 20 -23.87 -3.79 36.35
N SER A 21 -23.05 -2.73 36.51
CA SER A 21 -22.13 -2.24 35.48
C SER A 21 -20.81 -3.03 35.44
N ALA A 22 -20.26 -3.38 36.60
CA ALA A 22 -18.98 -4.09 36.72
C ALA A 22 -19.00 -5.50 36.09
N ASP A 23 -20.06 -6.28 36.36
CA ASP A 23 -20.21 -7.64 35.84
C ASP A 23 -20.46 -7.66 34.30
N ARG A 24 -21.02 -6.59 33.73
CA ARG A 24 -21.13 -6.43 32.27
C ARG A 24 -19.78 -6.18 31.60
N ARG A 25 -18.90 -5.36 32.18
CA ARG A 25 -17.52 -5.16 31.68
C ARG A 25 -16.72 -6.46 31.72
N LEU A 26 -16.73 -7.18 32.84
CA LEU A 26 -16.02 -8.45 33.01
C LEU A 26 -16.48 -9.54 32.03
N LYS A 27 -17.77 -9.57 31.68
CA LYS A 27 -18.30 -10.50 30.65
C LYS A 27 -17.92 -10.09 29.23
N GLN A 28 -17.85 -8.80 28.92
CA GLN A 28 -17.38 -8.32 27.61
C GLN A 28 -15.87 -8.56 27.39
N GLU A 29 -15.02 -8.32 28.40
CA GLU A 29 -13.58 -8.61 28.29
C GLU A 29 -13.29 -10.10 28.12
N LYS A 30 -14.00 -10.98 28.84
CA LYS A 30 -13.88 -12.44 28.65
C LYS A 30 -14.35 -12.88 27.27
N ALA A 31 -15.45 -12.32 26.76
CA ALA A 31 -15.92 -12.59 25.40
C ALA A 31 -14.91 -12.13 24.32
N ALA A 32 -14.28 -10.97 24.50
CA ALA A 32 -13.24 -10.46 23.60
C ALA A 32 -11.99 -11.37 23.59
N LYS A 33 -11.47 -11.77 24.76
CA LYS A 33 -10.32 -12.69 24.86
C LYS A 33 -10.59 -14.07 24.24
N VAL A 34 -11.80 -14.62 24.40
CA VAL A 34 -12.18 -15.89 23.75
C VAL A 34 -12.28 -15.76 22.23
N LYS A 35 -12.72 -14.60 21.70
CA LYS A 35 -12.77 -14.33 20.26
C LYS A 35 -11.37 -14.17 19.65
N LEU A 36 -10.44 -13.57 20.41
CA LEU A 36 -9.03 -13.41 20.01
C LEU A 36 -8.33 -14.78 19.90
N HIS A 37 -8.42 -15.62 20.93
CA HIS A 37 -7.81 -16.96 20.92
C HIS A 37 -8.37 -17.88 19.81
N ARG A 38 -9.68 -17.80 19.51
CA ARG A 38 -10.27 -18.60 18.42
C ARG A 38 -9.88 -18.15 17.00
N ARG A 39 -9.36 -16.92 16.81
CA ARG A 39 -8.82 -16.48 15.50
C ARG A 39 -7.33 -16.78 15.35
N CYS A 40 -6.51 -16.64 16.38
CA CYS A 40 -5.09 -17.01 16.32
C CYS A 40 -4.88 -18.51 15.98
N ASN A 41 -5.66 -19.41 16.57
CA ASN A 41 -5.52 -20.86 16.33
C ASN A 41 -5.92 -21.33 14.92
N ILE A 42 -6.56 -20.49 14.09
CA ILE A 42 -6.87 -20.86 12.69
C ILE A 42 -5.69 -20.56 11.75
N SER A 43 -4.77 -19.67 12.16
CA SER A 43 -3.55 -19.34 11.39
C SER A 43 -2.37 -20.26 11.72
N ALA A 44 -2.23 -20.69 12.98
CA ALA A 44 -1.02 -21.35 13.48
C ALA A 44 -0.90 -22.87 13.19
N THR A 45 -1.90 -23.54 12.62
CA THR A 45 -1.97 -25.02 12.56
C THR A 45 -1.86 -25.61 11.14
N ARG A 46 -1.09 -24.97 10.23
CA ARG A 46 -0.79 -25.51 8.89
C ARG A 46 0.70 -25.56 8.55
N TYR A 47 1.54 -25.94 9.51
CA TYR A 47 2.93 -26.38 9.25
C TYR A 47 3.36 -27.51 10.20
N SER A 48 2.74 -28.69 10.06
CA SER A 48 3.32 -29.95 10.53
C SER A 48 2.74 -31.20 9.82
N SER A 49 3.65 -32.01 9.28
CA SER A 49 3.62 -33.48 9.16
C SER A 49 2.40 -34.23 8.57
N LEU A 50 2.66 -34.80 7.39
CA LEU A 50 2.59 -36.25 7.05
C LEU A 50 1.27 -36.97 6.72
N GLU A 51 1.38 -37.68 5.58
CA GLU A 51 0.92 -39.05 5.27
C GLU A 51 -0.49 -39.34 4.74
N ALA A 52 -0.53 -40.47 4.02
CA ALA A 52 -1.57 -40.87 3.10
C ALA A 52 -2.64 -41.74 3.78
N GLY A 53 -3.90 -41.53 3.41
CA GLY A 53 -5.02 -42.35 3.85
C GLY A 53 -6.17 -42.30 2.85
N HIS A 54 -6.51 -43.46 2.28
CA HIS A 54 -7.71 -43.67 1.48
C HIS A 54 -8.97 -43.40 2.31
N CYS A 55 -9.93 -42.58 1.82
CA CYS A 55 -11.34 -42.94 1.97
C CYS A 55 -12.29 -42.26 0.96
N GLN A 56 -13.11 -43.11 0.36
CA GLN A 56 -14.31 -42.95 -0.47
C GLN A 56 -14.96 -41.56 -0.68
N SER A 57 -15.08 -41.26 -1.97
CA SER A 57 -16.17 -40.57 -2.67
C SER A 57 -17.52 -40.42 -1.97
N TYR A 58 -18.08 -39.20 -2.04
CA TYR A 58 -19.51 -39.00 -2.24
C TYR A 58 -19.74 -38.06 -3.44
N SER A 59 -20.53 -38.53 -4.40
CA SER A 59 -20.91 -37.77 -5.59
C SER A 59 -22.29 -37.14 -5.38
N PHE A 60 -22.42 -35.85 -5.68
CA PHE A 60 -23.70 -35.22 -5.96
C PHE A 60 -23.59 -34.43 -7.26
N GLY A 61 -23.99 -35.06 -8.36
CA GLY A 61 -24.13 -34.40 -9.65
C GLY A 61 -25.43 -33.59 -9.73
N MET A 62 -25.37 -32.42 -10.35
CA MET A 62 -26.55 -31.69 -10.82
C MET A 62 -26.36 -31.25 -12.27
N ASN A 63 -27.45 -31.36 -13.04
CA ASN A 63 -27.42 -31.41 -14.52
C ASN A 63 -27.23 -30.06 -15.22
N ARG A 64 -26.65 -30.11 -16.42
CA ARG A 64 -26.67 -29.03 -17.43
C ARG A 64 -27.89 -29.15 -18.37
N ARG A 65 -28.26 -28.04 -19.04
CA ARG A 65 -29.27 -27.88 -20.15
C ARG A 65 -30.73 -27.88 -19.61
N LYS A 66 -31.73 -27.11 -20.11
CA LYS A 66 -32.05 -26.26 -21.29
C LYS A 66 -33.18 -25.26 -20.83
N PHE A 67 -33.71 -24.23 -21.53
CA PHE A 67 -33.29 -23.31 -22.62
C PHE A 67 -34.52 -22.43 -23.04
N LEU A 68 -34.46 -21.09 -22.91
CA LEU A 68 -35.28 -20.06 -23.62
C LEU A 68 -34.74 -18.67 -23.22
N LYS A 69 -34.32 -17.72 -24.08
CA LYS A 69 -34.97 -17.05 -25.23
C LYS A 69 -36.26 -16.30 -24.87
N TRP A 70 -36.12 -14.98 -24.65
CA TRP A 70 -37.06 -13.98 -25.13
C TRP A 70 -36.28 -12.87 -25.84
N SER A 71 -36.70 -12.56 -27.06
CA SER A 71 -36.15 -11.48 -27.90
C SER A 71 -36.83 -10.15 -27.58
N GLY A 72 -36.11 -9.04 -27.72
CA GLY A 72 -36.67 -7.72 -27.42
C GLY A 72 -37.61 -7.19 -28.50
N ILE A 73 -38.39 -6.18 -28.13
CA ILE A 73 -38.73 -4.95 -28.88
C ILE A 73 -39.29 -3.98 -27.82
N GLY A 74 -38.72 -2.78 -27.74
CA GLY A 74 -39.04 -1.82 -26.67
C GLY A 74 -38.21 -0.53 -26.71
N ALA A 75 -37.68 -0.18 -27.88
CA ALA A 75 -37.15 1.15 -28.15
C ALA A 75 -38.28 2.01 -28.77
N ILE A 76 -38.10 3.35 -28.77
CA ILE A 76 -39.07 4.37 -29.23
C ILE A 76 -40.13 4.73 -28.16
N ALA A 77 -39.66 5.22 -27.00
CA ALA A 77 -40.45 6.06 -26.09
C ALA A 77 -39.59 7.07 -25.27
N ALA A 78 -38.36 7.37 -25.71
CA ALA A 78 -37.40 8.20 -24.97
C ALA A 78 -36.61 9.20 -25.84
N LEU A 79 -37.15 9.56 -27.02
CA LEU A 79 -36.52 10.52 -27.97
C LEU A 79 -37.19 11.89 -27.99
N ALA A 80 -38.02 12.22 -27.00
CA ALA A 80 -38.72 13.50 -26.86
C ALA A 80 -38.49 14.15 -25.47
N GLY A 81 -37.29 13.95 -24.90
CA GLY A 81 -36.95 14.34 -23.52
C GLY A 81 -35.59 15.04 -23.34
N GLY A 82 -34.99 15.59 -24.41
CA GLY A 82 -34.04 16.70 -24.27
C GLY A 82 -34.82 18.02 -24.17
N PHE A 83 -34.43 19.06 -23.43
CA PHE A 83 -33.09 19.41 -22.94
C PHE A 83 -33.19 20.10 -21.57
N ALA A 84 -32.98 19.40 -20.46
CA ALA A 84 -32.81 20.03 -19.12
C ALA A 84 -32.13 19.14 -18.07
N ALA A 85 -31.28 18.18 -18.46
CA ALA A 85 -30.42 17.47 -17.53
C ALA A 85 -28.97 17.94 -17.71
N ARG A 86 -28.57 18.95 -16.92
CA ARG A 86 -27.14 19.08 -16.56
C ARG A 86 -26.82 17.80 -15.81
N GLY A 87 -26.10 16.88 -16.45
CA GLY A 87 -25.76 15.60 -15.84
C GLY A 87 -25.06 15.85 -14.52
N ALA A 88 -25.65 15.39 -13.42
CA ALA A 88 -24.94 15.33 -12.15
C ALA A 88 -23.77 14.36 -12.36
N MET A 89 -22.56 14.90 -12.42
CA MET A 89 -21.34 14.10 -12.34
C MET A 89 -21.49 13.22 -11.09
N ALA A 90 -21.26 11.91 -11.24
CA ALA A 90 -21.40 10.99 -10.13
C ALA A 90 -20.41 11.42 -9.03
N ALA A 91 -20.92 11.75 -7.84
CA ALA A 91 -20.09 12.29 -6.77
C ALA A 91 -18.90 11.37 -6.45
N ASN A 92 -17.75 11.97 -6.16
CA ASN A 92 -16.57 11.24 -5.73
C ASN A 92 -16.88 10.41 -4.46
N LYS A 93 -16.44 9.14 -4.46
CA LYS A 93 -16.72 8.17 -3.39
C LYS A 93 -15.89 8.35 -2.12
N TYR A 94 -14.76 9.03 -2.21
CA TYR A 94 -13.68 9.02 -1.23
C TYR A 94 -13.30 10.42 -0.72
N TYR A 95 -13.44 11.44 -1.56
CA TYR A 95 -13.05 12.81 -1.26
C TYR A 95 -14.14 13.80 -1.67
N SER A 96 -14.32 14.85 -0.86
CA SER A 96 -15.28 15.92 -1.09
C SER A 96 -14.64 17.26 -0.72
N GLY A 97 -13.98 17.90 -1.68
CA GLY A 97 -13.30 19.18 -1.52
C GLY A 97 -13.49 20.12 -2.71
N PRO A 98 -12.84 21.30 -2.68
CA PRO A 98 -12.93 22.28 -3.77
C PRO A 98 -12.24 21.77 -5.05
N ILE A 99 -12.67 22.28 -6.20
CA ILE A 99 -11.94 22.12 -7.47
C ILE A 99 -10.55 22.74 -7.31
N SER A 100 -9.51 22.04 -7.76
CA SER A 100 -8.11 22.48 -7.74
C SER A 100 -7.50 22.41 -9.15
N ASP A 101 -6.20 22.67 -9.25
CA ASP A 101 -5.41 22.49 -10.48
C ASP A 101 -5.15 21.01 -10.85
N HIS A 102 -5.52 20.08 -9.97
CA HIS A 102 -5.36 18.63 -10.17
C HIS A 102 -6.59 17.80 -9.72
N PHE A 103 -7.73 18.45 -9.40
CA PHE A 103 -9.02 17.83 -9.05
C PHE A 103 -10.21 18.54 -9.69
N ASP A 104 -11.00 17.84 -10.52
CA ASP A 104 -12.10 18.43 -11.31
C ASP A 104 -13.44 18.58 -10.54
N GLY A 105 -13.45 18.27 -9.24
CA GLY A 105 -14.65 18.16 -8.41
C GLY A 105 -15.22 16.74 -8.32
N THR A 106 -14.72 15.81 -9.13
CA THR A 106 -15.08 14.37 -9.12
C THR A 106 -13.85 13.46 -9.22
N HIS A 107 -12.88 13.78 -10.07
CA HIS A 107 -11.67 12.99 -10.31
C HIS A 107 -10.42 13.84 -10.12
N PHE A 108 -9.38 13.21 -9.59
CA PHE A 108 -8.01 13.71 -9.65
C PHE A 108 -7.45 13.48 -11.07
N PHE A 109 -6.46 14.28 -11.48
CA PHE A 109 -5.79 14.15 -12.78
C PHE A 109 -4.34 14.65 -12.71
N ASN A 110 -3.52 14.21 -13.67
CA ASN A 110 -2.14 14.66 -13.78
C ASN A 110 -2.07 15.97 -14.61
N PRO A 111 -1.63 17.12 -14.05
CA PRO A 111 -1.48 18.35 -14.82
C PRO A 111 -0.47 18.17 -15.95
N ASN A 112 -0.88 18.46 -17.19
CA ASN A 112 -0.09 18.22 -18.41
C ASN A 112 0.41 16.76 -18.56
N GLY A 113 -0.26 15.79 -17.93
CA GLY A 113 0.06 14.37 -18.00
C GLY A 113 -0.64 13.64 -19.15
N GLU A 114 -0.13 12.46 -19.47
CA GLU A 114 -0.90 11.47 -20.22
C GLU A 114 -1.91 10.77 -19.29
N ASP A 115 -3.09 10.46 -19.83
CA ASP A 115 -4.11 9.67 -19.12
C ASP A 115 -3.86 8.17 -19.34
N PRO A 116 -4.10 7.30 -18.35
CA PRO A 116 -3.91 5.86 -18.52
C PRO A 116 -4.87 5.29 -19.58
N GLU A 117 -4.49 4.18 -20.20
CA GLU A 117 -5.23 3.63 -21.33
C GLU A 117 -6.68 3.20 -21.03
N GLY A 118 -7.48 3.14 -22.09
CA GLY A 118 -8.92 2.82 -22.04
C GLY A 118 -9.26 1.33 -22.07
N LEU A 119 -10.51 0.98 -21.76
CA LEU A 119 -10.98 -0.42 -21.69
C LEU A 119 -10.75 -1.24 -22.97
N LEU A 120 -10.89 -0.63 -24.16
CA LEU A 120 -10.61 -1.30 -25.44
C LEU A 120 -9.12 -1.69 -25.57
N ASN A 121 -8.23 -0.81 -25.13
CA ASN A 121 -6.80 -1.06 -25.13
C ASN A 121 -6.40 -2.06 -24.03
N LEU A 122 -7.08 -2.08 -22.88
CA LEU A 122 -6.91 -3.12 -21.87
C LEU A 122 -7.29 -4.50 -22.43
N LEU A 123 -8.42 -4.61 -23.12
CA LEU A 123 -8.83 -5.87 -23.78
C LEU A 123 -7.84 -6.28 -24.88
N ARG A 124 -7.36 -5.34 -25.69
CA ARG A 124 -6.32 -5.58 -26.71
C ARG A 124 -5.04 -6.11 -26.08
N TRP A 125 -4.60 -5.57 -24.95
CA TRP A 125 -3.42 -6.04 -24.24
C TRP A 125 -3.64 -7.46 -23.69
N GLN A 126 -4.72 -7.70 -22.94
CA GLN A 126 -5.00 -9.00 -22.33
C GLN A 126 -5.18 -10.15 -23.35
N LEU A 127 -5.61 -9.83 -24.58
CA LEU A 127 -5.75 -10.79 -25.69
C LEU A 127 -4.56 -10.80 -26.66
N GLY A 128 -3.62 -9.86 -26.53
CA GLY A 128 -2.52 -9.62 -27.49
C GLY A 128 -1.30 -10.52 -27.31
N GLY A 129 -1.25 -11.32 -26.24
CA GLY A 129 -0.10 -12.15 -25.90
C GLY A 129 1.10 -11.33 -25.39
N GLY A 130 2.30 -11.87 -25.56
CA GLY A 130 3.56 -11.23 -25.14
C GLY A 130 3.81 -11.19 -23.63
N ARG A 131 2.94 -11.81 -22.82
CA ARG A 131 3.18 -12.02 -21.38
C ARG A 131 4.11 -13.22 -21.19
N VAL A 132 5.26 -12.99 -20.58
CA VAL A 132 6.23 -14.04 -20.22
C VAL A 132 5.73 -14.80 -19.00
N ASP A 133 5.70 -16.13 -19.03
CA ASP A 133 5.26 -16.91 -17.87
C ASP A 133 6.26 -16.80 -16.71
N TRP A 134 5.76 -16.43 -15.52
CA TRP A 134 6.55 -16.40 -14.30
C TRP A 134 6.54 -17.77 -13.61
N PRO A 135 7.61 -18.16 -12.90
CA PRO A 135 7.61 -19.38 -12.09
C PRO A 135 6.62 -19.24 -10.92
N ALA A 136 5.97 -20.34 -10.54
CA ALA A 136 4.97 -20.35 -9.46
C ALA A 136 5.55 -19.97 -8.08
N ALA A 137 6.86 -20.06 -7.92
CA ALA A 137 7.61 -19.55 -6.78
C ALA A 137 8.97 -18.99 -7.24
N PHE A 138 9.40 -17.90 -6.63
CA PHE A 138 10.65 -17.21 -6.91
C PHE A 138 11.26 -16.69 -5.60
N ALA A 139 11.70 -17.60 -4.74
CA ALA A 139 12.24 -17.23 -3.44
C ALA A 139 13.48 -16.32 -3.58
N SER A 140 13.60 -15.35 -2.67
CA SER A 140 14.84 -14.57 -2.55
C SER A 140 16.02 -15.50 -2.22
N PRO A 141 17.23 -15.25 -2.77
CA PRO A 141 18.43 -15.97 -2.34
C PRO A 141 18.88 -15.57 -0.92
N LEU A 142 18.25 -14.55 -0.33
CA LEU A 142 18.52 -14.07 1.02
C LEU A 142 17.51 -14.65 2.03
N PRO A 143 17.92 -14.87 3.30
CA PRO A 143 16.97 -15.18 4.36
C PRO A 143 16.02 -14.00 4.61
N GLN A 144 14.91 -14.26 5.29
CA GLN A 144 14.08 -13.17 5.80
C GLN A 144 14.89 -12.37 6.83
N ALA A 145 14.92 -11.06 6.68
CA ALA A 145 15.69 -10.15 7.52
C ALA A 145 15.11 -10.03 8.93
N MET A 146 15.99 -9.72 9.87
CA MET A 146 15.71 -9.42 11.27
C MET A 146 16.22 -7.99 11.54
N PRO A 147 15.39 -6.96 11.32
CA PRO A 147 15.84 -5.57 11.45
C PRO A 147 16.24 -5.22 12.89
N GLU A 148 17.11 -4.21 13.03
CA GLU A 148 17.38 -3.60 14.34
C GLU A 148 16.09 -2.97 14.90
N THR A 149 15.90 -2.98 16.23
CA THR A 149 14.67 -2.42 16.85
C THR A 149 14.48 -0.93 16.54
N ARG A 150 15.58 -0.17 16.49
CA ARG A 150 15.70 1.26 16.19
C ARG A 150 17.13 1.53 15.70
N ILE A 151 17.31 2.53 14.83
CA ILE A 151 18.65 3.09 14.53
C ILE A 151 18.66 4.60 14.78
N SER A 152 19.84 5.18 15.00
CA SER A 152 20.01 6.60 15.35
C SER A 152 21.26 7.21 14.70
N GLY A 153 21.43 8.53 14.87
CA GLY A 153 22.50 9.30 14.24
C GLY A 153 22.29 9.43 12.73
N GLU A 154 23.39 9.46 11.97
CA GLU A 154 23.39 9.62 10.51
C GLU A 154 23.12 8.31 9.75
N ARG A 155 22.76 7.22 10.44
CA ARG A 155 22.42 5.94 9.78
C ARG A 155 21.07 6.04 9.07
N LEU A 156 21.02 5.48 7.86
CA LEU A 156 19.83 5.29 7.06
C LEU A 156 19.88 3.86 6.52
N VAL A 157 18.93 3.01 6.93
CA VAL A 157 18.88 1.60 6.54
C VAL A 157 17.53 1.31 5.90
N VAL A 158 17.56 0.71 4.70
CA VAL A 158 16.38 0.25 3.96
C VAL A 158 16.38 -1.27 3.94
N THR A 159 15.31 -1.90 4.40
CA THR A 159 15.10 -3.35 4.26
C THR A 159 13.94 -3.61 3.31
N MET A 160 14.19 -4.34 2.24
CA MET A 160 13.17 -4.68 1.24
C MET A 160 12.26 -5.80 1.77
N VAL A 161 10.97 -5.51 1.93
CA VAL A 161 9.95 -6.53 2.24
C VAL A 161 9.45 -7.19 0.95
N GLY A 162 9.33 -6.43 -0.14
CA GLY A 162 8.97 -6.95 -1.46
C GLY A 162 7.95 -6.06 -2.16
N HIS A 163 7.91 -6.16 -3.48
CA HIS A 163 7.16 -5.24 -4.34
C HIS A 163 7.54 -3.78 -4.06
N ALA A 164 6.64 -2.94 -3.55
CA ALA A 164 6.89 -1.56 -3.11
C ALA A 164 7.05 -1.42 -1.57
N SER A 165 6.93 -2.51 -0.82
CA SER A 165 7.02 -2.50 0.64
C SER A 165 8.47 -2.40 1.11
N LEU A 166 8.83 -1.27 1.74
CA LEU A 166 10.16 -1.00 2.30
C LEU A 166 10.04 -0.64 3.79
N LEU A 167 10.85 -1.26 4.64
CA LEU A 167 11.13 -0.75 5.97
C LEU A 167 12.30 0.22 5.88
N ILE A 168 12.05 1.49 6.18
CA ILE A 168 13.04 2.56 6.21
C ILE A 168 13.28 2.92 7.68
N GLN A 169 14.51 2.72 8.15
CA GLN A 169 14.93 3.09 9.49
C GLN A 169 15.85 4.31 9.40
N VAL A 170 15.51 5.40 10.07
CA VAL A 170 16.23 6.68 10.01
C VAL A 170 15.83 7.59 11.16
N ALA A 171 16.76 8.38 11.71
CA ALA A 171 16.47 9.42 12.72
C ALA A 171 15.64 8.94 13.93
N GLY A 172 15.83 7.68 14.37
CA GLY A 172 15.06 7.07 15.45
C GLY A 172 13.70 6.49 15.04
N LEU A 173 13.23 6.69 13.82
CA LEU A 173 11.94 6.20 13.32
C LEU A 173 12.08 4.89 12.52
N ASN A 174 11.04 4.07 12.60
CA ASN A 174 10.77 2.94 11.73
C ASN A 174 9.55 3.28 10.86
N ILE A 175 9.80 3.57 9.58
CA ILE A 175 8.82 3.99 8.58
C ILE A 175 8.59 2.82 7.63
N LEU A 176 7.33 2.46 7.37
CA LEU A 176 6.99 1.36 6.48
C LEU A 176 6.18 1.88 5.28
N THR A 177 6.71 1.77 4.07
CA THR A 177 6.02 2.19 2.84
C THR A 177 5.14 1.07 2.30
N ASP A 178 3.98 1.44 1.72
CA ASP A 178 3.09 0.61 0.90
C ASP A 178 3.04 -0.87 1.33
N PRO A 179 2.63 -1.17 2.59
CA PRO A 179 2.90 -2.47 3.20
C PRO A 179 1.93 -3.57 2.76
N VAL A 180 2.45 -4.63 2.12
CA VAL A 180 1.66 -5.77 1.63
C VAL A 180 2.27 -7.10 2.07
N TRP A 181 1.65 -7.74 3.07
CA TRP A 181 1.96 -9.12 3.48
C TRP A 181 0.96 -10.14 2.92
N SER A 182 -0.19 -9.73 2.41
CA SER A 182 -1.20 -10.63 1.83
C SER A 182 -0.68 -11.41 0.62
N ASP A 183 -1.08 -12.68 0.51
CA ASP A 183 -0.72 -13.58 -0.60
C ASP A 183 -1.14 -13.08 -1.99
N ARG A 184 -2.12 -12.18 -2.06
CA ARG A 184 -2.63 -11.57 -3.30
C ARG A 184 -2.87 -10.09 -3.17
N ALA A 185 -2.47 -9.34 -4.19
CA ALA A 185 -2.90 -7.97 -4.43
C ALA A 185 -4.28 -8.01 -5.11
N SER A 186 -5.36 -8.13 -4.34
CA SER A 186 -6.71 -8.36 -4.88
C SER A 186 -7.83 -8.01 -3.87
N PRO A 187 -9.03 -7.63 -4.33
CA PRO A 187 -10.23 -7.56 -3.49
C PRO A 187 -10.67 -8.94 -2.94
N VAL A 188 -10.17 -10.05 -3.49
CA VAL A 188 -10.58 -11.41 -3.12
C VAL A 188 -9.39 -12.37 -2.99
N SER A 189 -9.42 -13.24 -1.99
CA SER A 189 -8.32 -14.18 -1.70
C SER A 189 -8.10 -15.28 -2.74
N PHE A 190 -9.06 -15.53 -3.64
CA PHE A 190 -9.01 -16.63 -4.60
C PHE A 190 -8.62 -16.25 -6.03
N ALA A 191 -8.60 -14.95 -6.38
CA ALA A 191 -8.31 -14.46 -7.72
C ALA A 191 -7.45 -13.18 -7.68
N GLY A 192 -6.92 -12.74 -8.83
CA GLY A 192 -5.98 -11.60 -8.92
C GLY A 192 -4.51 -12.00 -8.70
N PRO A 193 -3.55 -11.07 -8.91
CA PRO A 193 -2.12 -11.33 -8.79
C PRO A 193 -1.75 -12.00 -7.46
N LYS A 194 -1.02 -13.11 -7.54
CA LYS A 194 -0.44 -13.81 -6.37
C LYS A 194 1.05 -13.49 -6.29
N ARG A 195 1.57 -13.28 -5.08
CA ARG A 195 3.02 -13.14 -4.87
C ARG A 195 3.75 -14.47 -5.08
N VAL A 196 4.94 -14.40 -5.68
CA VAL A 196 5.79 -15.57 -5.98
C VAL A 196 6.94 -15.78 -4.98
N ASN A 197 7.32 -14.75 -4.22
CA ASN A 197 8.30 -14.84 -3.12
C ASN A 197 7.59 -14.77 -1.75
N PRO A 198 8.20 -15.19 -0.61
CA PRO A 198 7.75 -14.82 0.74
C PRO A 198 8.09 -13.34 1.05
N PRO A 199 7.49 -12.67 2.05
CA PRO A 199 7.87 -11.31 2.40
C PRO A 199 9.27 -11.29 3.01
N GLY A 200 10.06 -10.25 2.72
CA GLY A 200 11.45 -10.12 3.14
C GLY A 200 11.65 -10.00 4.65
N ILE A 201 10.61 -9.62 5.40
CA ILE A 201 10.57 -9.63 6.87
C ILE A 201 9.28 -10.37 7.27
N ARG A 202 9.32 -11.29 8.24
CA ARG A 202 8.06 -11.85 8.77
C ARG A 202 7.36 -10.75 9.57
N ILE A 203 6.04 -10.66 9.50
CA ILE A 203 5.29 -9.60 10.21
C ILE A 203 5.52 -9.59 11.74
N GLY A 204 5.90 -10.73 12.32
CA GLY A 204 6.30 -10.87 13.73
C GLY A 204 7.73 -10.42 14.05
N ASP A 205 8.60 -10.27 13.05
CA ASP A 205 10.00 -9.82 13.21
C ASP A 205 10.16 -8.31 12.89
N LEU A 206 9.12 -7.65 12.37
CA LEU A 206 9.12 -6.21 12.19
C LEU A 206 9.39 -5.51 13.55
N PRO A 207 10.25 -4.49 13.60
CA PRO A 207 10.38 -3.65 14.79
C PRO A 207 9.08 -2.84 15.02
N PRO A 208 8.90 -2.15 16.16
CA PRO A 208 7.73 -1.29 16.37
C PRO A 208 7.69 -0.19 15.30
N ILE A 209 6.61 -0.14 14.51
CA ILE A 209 6.46 0.82 13.41
C ILE A 209 5.86 2.13 13.94
N ASP A 210 6.50 3.26 13.63
CA ASP A 210 6.01 4.58 14.02
C ASP A 210 5.10 5.18 12.94
N VAL A 211 5.48 5.01 11.67
CA VAL A 211 4.81 5.60 10.52
C VAL A 211 4.54 4.54 9.47
N VAL A 212 3.33 4.54 8.91
CA VAL A 212 3.00 3.80 7.70
C VAL A 212 2.66 4.80 6.61
N LEU A 213 3.40 4.76 5.51
CA LEU A 213 3.21 5.62 4.35
C LEU A 213 2.46 4.85 3.26
N VAL A 214 1.35 5.39 2.76
CA VAL A 214 0.56 4.80 1.67
C VAL A 214 0.50 5.80 0.51
N THR A 215 1.12 5.47 -0.62
CA THR A 215 1.26 6.36 -1.79
C THR A 215 -0.02 6.50 -2.60
N HIS A 216 -0.77 5.41 -2.74
CA HIS A 216 -2.03 5.36 -3.48
C HIS A 216 -2.81 4.07 -3.16
N ASN A 217 -4.01 3.91 -3.74
CA ASN A 217 -4.97 2.88 -3.31
C ASN A 217 -4.93 1.54 -4.08
N HIS A 218 -3.98 1.28 -4.98
CA HIS A 218 -3.91 -0.02 -5.67
C HIS A 218 -3.65 -1.17 -4.68
N TYR A 219 -4.06 -2.40 -5.03
CA TYR A 219 -4.09 -3.53 -4.10
C TYR A 219 -2.72 -4.05 -3.67
N ASP A 220 -1.69 -3.73 -4.44
CA ASP A 220 -0.28 -4.05 -4.24
C ASP A 220 0.49 -2.94 -3.49
N HIS A 221 -0.19 -1.84 -3.13
CA HIS A 221 0.32 -0.76 -2.27
C HIS A 221 -0.54 -0.54 -1.01
N LEU A 222 -1.85 -0.78 -1.09
CA LEU A 222 -2.82 -0.62 -0.01
C LEU A 222 -3.52 -1.95 0.33
N ASP A 223 -2.83 -2.77 1.13
CA ASP A 223 -3.35 -3.99 1.75
C ASP A 223 -3.98 -3.69 3.12
N LEU A 224 -5.32 -3.66 3.15
CA LEU A 224 -6.09 -3.33 4.35
C LEU A 224 -5.97 -4.37 5.47
N GLU A 225 -5.70 -5.65 5.16
CA GLU A 225 -5.47 -6.66 6.20
C GLU A 225 -4.12 -6.41 6.88
N THR A 226 -3.09 -6.05 6.12
CA THR A 226 -1.79 -5.65 6.67
C THR A 226 -1.92 -4.38 7.53
N LEU A 227 -2.63 -3.34 7.06
CA LEU A 227 -2.87 -2.13 7.87
C LEU A 227 -3.63 -2.43 9.18
N TRP A 228 -4.63 -3.32 9.13
CA TRP A 228 -5.38 -3.75 10.32
C TRP A 228 -4.48 -4.45 11.35
N VAL A 229 -3.56 -5.32 10.91
CA VAL A 229 -2.57 -5.95 11.80
C VAL A 229 -1.61 -4.92 12.40
N LEU A 230 -1.11 -3.97 11.61
CA LEU A 230 -0.20 -2.91 12.08
C LEU A 230 -0.87 -1.97 13.10
N GLN A 231 -2.12 -1.57 12.87
CA GLN A 231 -2.91 -0.81 13.85
C GLN A 231 -3.07 -1.60 15.16
N GLY A 232 -3.37 -2.89 15.09
CA GLY A 232 -3.53 -3.73 16.27
C GLY A 232 -2.24 -3.96 17.05
N ARG A 233 -1.07 -3.85 16.38
CA ARG A 233 0.25 -4.13 16.94
C ARG A 233 0.94 -2.90 17.51
N ASP A 234 1.06 -1.85 16.71
CA ASP A 234 1.91 -0.68 17.00
C ASP A 234 1.13 0.64 17.10
N LYS A 235 -0.05 0.73 16.47
CA LYS A 235 -0.83 1.98 16.28
C LYS A 235 0.00 3.10 15.63
N PRO A 236 0.60 2.85 14.45
CA PRO A 236 1.41 3.84 13.76
C PRO A 236 0.56 5.05 13.32
N GLN A 237 1.23 6.17 13.05
CA GLN A 237 0.64 7.24 12.27
C GLN A 237 0.61 6.83 10.80
N PHE A 238 -0.58 6.76 10.20
CA PHE A 238 -0.72 6.57 8.76
C PHE A 238 -0.57 7.93 8.07
N ILE A 239 0.17 7.98 6.97
CA ILE A 239 0.32 9.16 6.09
C ILE A 239 -0.11 8.74 4.69
N THR A 240 -1.03 9.47 4.07
CA THR A 240 -1.58 9.11 2.77
C THR A 240 -2.20 10.32 2.05
N PRO A 241 -2.28 10.33 0.70
CA PRO A 241 -2.90 11.45 0.00
C PRO A 241 -4.45 11.39 0.03
N LEU A 242 -5.10 12.50 -0.33
CA LEU A 242 -6.55 12.71 -0.26
C LEU A 242 -7.42 11.50 -0.70
N GLY A 243 -8.41 11.12 0.12
CA GLY A 243 -9.40 10.08 -0.18
C GLY A 243 -8.95 8.64 0.11
N ASN A 244 -7.64 8.39 0.21
CA ASN A 244 -7.14 7.08 0.66
C ASN A 244 -7.53 6.80 2.12
N ASP A 245 -7.69 7.85 2.93
CA ASP A 245 -8.11 7.79 4.32
C ASP A 245 -9.53 7.22 4.49
N ALA A 246 -10.49 7.56 3.62
CA ALA A 246 -11.83 7.00 3.61
C ALA A 246 -11.80 5.48 3.39
N ILE A 247 -10.88 5.01 2.54
CA ILE A 247 -10.66 3.59 2.26
C ILE A 247 -10.03 2.91 3.48
N ILE A 248 -8.97 3.48 4.07
CA ILE A 248 -8.32 2.94 5.27
C ILE A 248 -9.31 2.85 6.43
N ARG A 249 -10.06 3.93 6.74
CA ARG A 249 -11.05 3.98 7.83
C ARG A 249 -12.20 3.00 7.66
N SER A 250 -12.50 2.55 6.44
CA SER A 250 -13.53 1.53 6.21
C SER A 250 -13.17 0.16 6.82
N HIS A 251 -11.87 -0.12 7.03
CA HIS A 251 -11.36 -1.38 7.58
C HIS A 251 -10.60 -1.20 8.90
N VAL A 252 -10.01 -0.02 9.11
CA VAL A 252 -9.20 0.38 10.28
C VAL A 252 -9.78 1.68 10.86
N PRO A 253 -10.97 1.64 11.50
CA PRO A 253 -11.74 2.85 11.85
C PRO A 253 -11.08 3.74 12.89
N ASP A 254 -10.25 3.19 13.77
CA ASP A 254 -9.51 3.87 14.84
C ASP A 254 -8.09 4.33 14.43
N ALA A 255 -7.76 4.26 13.13
CA ALA A 255 -6.49 4.74 12.60
C ALA A 255 -6.29 6.26 12.81
N THR A 256 -5.10 6.63 13.28
CA THR A 256 -4.59 8.01 13.21
C THR A 256 -4.02 8.22 11.82
N ILE A 257 -4.65 9.09 11.02
CA ILE A 257 -4.27 9.31 9.62
C ILE A 257 -4.03 10.80 9.39
N THR A 258 -2.82 11.15 8.98
CA THR A 258 -2.52 12.44 8.33
C THR A 258 -2.86 12.30 6.86
N VAL A 259 -3.83 13.11 6.41
CA VAL A 259 -4.27 13.14 5.01
C VAL A 259 -3.65 14.37 4.36
N MET A 260 -2.95 14.19 3.25
CA MET A 260 -2.19 15.25 2.58
C MET A 260 -2.71 15.49 1.17
N ASP A 261 -2.64 16.74 0.73
CA ASP A 261 -2.72 17.10 -0.68
C ASP A 261 -1.30 17.28 -1.26
N TRP A 262 -1.16 17.39 -2.58
CA TRP A 262 0.11 17.82 -3.18
C TRP A 262 0.53 19.20 -2.63
N ASP A 263 1.84 19.44 -2.54
CA ASP A 263 2.47 20.56 -1.82
C ASP A 263 2.23 20.60 -0.29
N GLY A 264 1.42 19.69 0.25
CA GLY A 264 1.22 19.54 1.69
C GLY A 264 2.48 19.04 2.41
N ARG A 265 2.64 19.42 3.68
CA ARG A 265 3.69 18.91 4.57
C ARG A 265 3.18 18.63 5.98
N GLU A 266 3.80 17.69 6.68
CA GLU A 266 3.53 17.37 8.09
C GLU A 266 4.84 17.10 8.84
N ASN A 267 4.97 17.67 10.03
CA ASN A 267 6.11 17.41 10.93
C ASN A 267 5.75 16.26 11.87
N ILE A 268 6.40 15.10 11.70
CA ILE A 268 6.15 13.90 12.52
C ILE A 268 6.98 13.94 13.81
N THR A 269 8.17 14.53 13.73
CA THR A 269 9.00 14.90 14.90
C THR A 269 9.54 16.32 14.67
N PRO A 270 10.22 16.95 15.65
CA PRO A 270 10.86 18.26 15.44
C PRO A 270 11.86 18.28 14.28
N ASP A 271 12.47 17.13 13.96
CA ASP A 271 13.56 17.00 13.00
C ASP A 271 13.18 16.19 11.74
N VAL A 272 11.96 15.62 11.69
CA VAL A 272 11.49 14.79 10.56
C VAL A 272 10.18 15.32 9.98
N THR A 273 10.24 15.73 8.72
CA THR A 273 9.12 16.31 7.96
C THR A 273 8.82 15.45 6.75
N PHE A 274 7.55 15.14 6.54
CA PHE A 274 7.04 14.51 5.32
C PHE A 274 6.42 15.59 4.44
N HIS A 275 6.75 15.61 3.16
CA HIS A 275 6.11 16.43 2.13
C HIS A 275 5.44 15.51 1.12
N CYS A 276 4.24 15.89 0.67
CA CYS A 276 3.45 15.17 -0.32
C CYS A 276 3.61 15.87 -1.68
N GLU A 277 4.10 15.15 -2.67
CA GLU A 277 4.58 15.70 -3.94
C GLU A 277 3.90 15.01 -5.13
N PRO A 278 3.75 15.71 -6.28
CA PRO A 278 3.23 15.10 -7.50
C PRO A 278 4.05 13.91 -8.01
N CYS A 279 3.36 12.87 -8.47
CA CYS A 279 3.89 11.85 -9.37
C CYS A 279 2.88 11.54 -10.49
N HIS A 280 3.33 10.89 -11.57
CA HIS A 280 2.52 10.66 -12.76
C HIS A 280 1.88 9.28 -12.71
N HIS A 281 0.75 9.15 -12.03
CA HIS A 281 0.09 7.85 -11.84
C HIS A 281 -1.45 8.01 -11.84
N TRP A 282 -2.16 7.04 -11.24
CA TRP A 282 -3.61 7.06 -11.03
C TRP A 282 -3.99 6.16 -9.86
N SER A 283 -5.27 6.07 -9.54
CA SER A 283 -5.80 5.27 -8.42
C SER A 283 -7.07 4.52 -8.82
N ALA A 284 -7.33 3.34 -8.27
CA ALA A 284 -8.62 2.64 -8.27
C ALA A 284 -8.62 1.44 -7.30
N ARG A 285 -9.79 1.08 -6.76
CA ARG A 285 -10.03 -0.20 -6.07
C ARG A 285 -11.21 -0.99 -6.63
N GLY A 286 -12.06 -0.42 -7.47
CA GLY A 286 -13.27 -1.09 -7.91
C GLY A 286 -13.78 -0.66 -9.27
N MET A 287 -15.08 -0.89 -9.49
CA MET A 287 -15.74 -0.43 -10.70
C MET A 287 -16.16 1.03 -10.55
N GLY A 288 -15.69 1.87 -11.47
CA GLY A 288 -16.07 3.29 -11.54
C GLY A 288 -15.61 4.13 -10.34
N ASP A 289 -14.43 3.85 -9.77
CA ASP A 289 -13.76 4.71 -8.77
C ASP A 289 -12.36 5.17 -9.24
N ARG A 290 -12.03 4.96 -10.52
CA ARG A 290 -10.75 5.33 -11.12
C ARG A 290 -10.52 6.84 -10.99
N ARG A 291 -9.39 7.22 -10.38
CA ARG A 291 -8.98 8.57 -10.00
C ARG A 291 -9.89 9.27 -8.97
N MET A 292 -10.66 8.54 -8.15
CA MET A 292 -11.44 9.15 -7.06
C MET A 292 -10.65 9.36 -5.76
N ALA A 293 -9.46 8.77 -5.61
CA ALA A 293 -8.50 9.15 -4.57
C ALA A 293 -7.23 9.70 -5.23
N LEU A 294 -6.47 10.52 -4.52
CA LEU A 294 -5.20 11.06 -4.99
C LEU A 294 -4.10 9.98 -4.89
N TRP A 295 -3.01 10.18 -5.63
CA TRP A 295 -1.76 9.42 -5.59
C TRP A 295 -0.62 10.41 -5.38
N ALA A 296 0.44 10.04 -4.66
CA ALA A 296 1.54 10.96 -4.40
C ALA A 296 2.89 10.27 -4.22
N ALA A 297 3.93 11.02 -4.59
CA ALA A 297 5.28 10.82 -4.09
C ALA A 297 5.43 11.50 -2.72
N PHE A 298 6.48 11.14 -1.98
CA PHE A 298 6.80 11.76 -0.71
C PHE A 298 8.28 12.07 -0.59
N VAL A 299 8.59 13.26 -0.06
CA VAL A 299 9.92 13.61 0.42
C VAL A 299 9.93 13.52 1.95
N ILE A 300 10.85 12.73 2.48
CA ILE A 300 11.09 12.60 3.92
C ILE A 300 12.39 13.34 4.22
N GLU A 301 12.28 14.51 4.85
CA GLU A 301 13.43 15.28 5.31
C GLU A 301 13.84 14.79 6.70
N THR A 302 15.15 14.53 6.88
CA THR A 302 15.71 14.03 8.15
C THR A 302 17.12 14.61 8.38
N PRO A 303 17.66 14.58 9.61
CA PRO A 303 19.05 14.95 9.88
C PRO A 303 20.08 14.06 9.17
N ALA A 304 19.69 12.83 8.81
CA ALA A 304 20.51 11.92 8.02
C ALA A 304 20.44 12.20 6.50
N GLY A 305 19.77 13.27 6.08
CA GLY A 305 19.55 13.62 4.67
C GLY A 305 18.15 13.25 4.16
N LYS A 306 17.82 13.75 2.97
CA LYS A 306 16.49 13.62 2.37
C LYS A 306 16.31 12.30 1.62
N ILE A 307 15.11 11.74 1.73
CA ILE A 307 14.67 10.51 1.05
C ILE A 307 13.50 10.86 0.13
N TYR A 308 13.54 10.46 -1.14
CA TYR A 308 12.43 10.62 -2.07
C TYR A 308 11.78 9.27 -2.39
N HIS A 309 10.56 9.03 -1.93
CA HIS A 309 9.80 7.80 -2.21
C HIS A 309 8.69 8.12 -3.19
N ILE A 310 8.81 7.67 -4.43
CA ILE A 310 7.91 8.09 -5.51
C ILE A 310 6.61 7.27 -5.63
N GLY A 311 6.52 6.14 -4.92
CA GLY A 311 5.47 5.14 -5.15
C GLY A 311 5.56 4.59 -6.57
N ASP A 312 4.43 4.54 -7.25
CA ASP A 312 4.36 4.27 -8.69
C ASP A 312 4.33 5.56 -9.50
N THR A 313 5.00 5.55 -10.65
CA THR A 313 4.96 6.67 -11.61
C THR A 313 5.29 6.20 -13.03
N GLY A 314 4.63 6.80 -14.01
CA GLY A 314 5.15 6.96 -15.36
C GLY A 314 6.28 7.99 -15.35
N PHE A 315 7.14 7.97 -16.37
CA PHE A 315 8.31 8.85 -16.40
C PHE A 315 7.97 10.33 -16.59
N HIS A 316 6.87 10.61 -17.33
CA HIS A 316 6.37 11.97 -17.60
C HIS A 316 7.47 12.96 -18.06
N GLN A 317 8.35 12.49 -18.95
CA GLN A 317 9.51 13.22 -19.48
C GLN A 317 10.48 13.72 -18.40
N GLY A 318 10.40 13.22 -17.17
CA GLY A 318 11.19 13.67 -16.03
C GLY A 318 10.68 14.92 -15.31
N ILE A 319 9.45 15.39 -15.60
CA ILE A 319 8.92 16.65 -15.04
C ILE A 319 8.88 16.61 -13.51
N ASN A 320 8.23 15.60 -12.92
CA ASN A 320 8.07 15.49 -11.47
C ASN A 320 9.41 15.31 -10.75
N TYR A 321 10.34 14.55 -11.35
CA TYR A 321 11.70 14.38 -10.83
C TYR A 321 12.48 15.69 -10.75
N ARG A 322 12.39 16.53 -11.80
CA ARG A 322 13.06 17.85 -11.82
C ARG A 322 12.39 18.83 -10.85
N ALA A 323 11.05 18.85 -10.77
CA ALA A 323 10.31 19.67 -9.82
C ALA A 323 10.67 19.32 -8.37
N ALA A 324 10.72 18.02 -8.03
CA ALA A 324 11.14 17.56 -6.71
C ALA A 324 12.57 18.04 -6.36
N LYS A 325 13.51 17.97 -7.31
CA LYS A 325 14.88 18.48 -7.12
C LYS A 325 14.97 20.00 -6.99
N GLU A 326 14.18 20.73 -7.77
CA GLU A 326 14.12 22.19 -7.71
C GLU A 326 13.59 22.67 -6.35
N LYS A 327 12.54 22.00 -5.84
CA LYS A 327 11.90 22.31 -4.55
C LYS A 327 12.73 21.87 -3.34
N HIS A 328 13.35 20.68 -3.40
CA HIS A 328 13.97 20.04 -2.23
C HIS A 328 15.50 19.93 -2.27
N GLY A 329 16.14 20.18 -3.42
CA GLY A 329 17.55 19.86 -3.64
C GLY A 329 17.78 18.38 -3.99
N GLY A 330 19.01 17.90 -3.81
CA GLY A 330 19.34 16.49 -4.03
C GLY A 330 18.89 15.56 -2.89
N PHE A 331 18.88 14.26 -3.15
CA PHE A 331 18.44 13.23 -2.20
C PHE A 331 19.57 12.27 -1.85
N ARG A 332 19.70 11.87 -0.58
CA ARG A 332 20.61 10.79 -0.18
C ARG A 332 20.14 9.45 -0.76
N LEU A 333 18.82 9.25 -0.75
CA LEU A 333 18.14 8.07 -1.23
C LEU A 333 16.94 8.48 -2.09
N ALA A 334 16.74 7.81 -3.22
CA ALA A 334 15.41 7.69 -3.82
C ALA A 334 14.95 6.23 -3.82
N ASN A 335 13.64 6.01 -3.65
CA ASN A 335 13.00 4.71 -3.77
C ASN A 335 12.20 4.73 -5.08
N LEU A 336 12.72 4.10 -6.13
CA LEU A 336 12.18 4.20 -7.49
C LEU A 336 11.67 2.85 -8.02
N PRO A 337 10.47 2.80 -8.64
CA PRO A 337 9.97 1.60 -9.31
C PRO A 337 10.72 1.39 -10.63
N PHE A 338 10.93 0.14 -11.02
CA PHE A 338 11.50 -0.19 -12.35
C PHE A 338 10.93 -1.48 -12.96
N GLY A 339 9.88 -2.06 -12.37
CA GLY A 339 9.05 -3.10 -12.98
C GLY A 339 7.67 -2.56 -13.39
N ALA A 340 6.77 -3.47 -13.77
CA ALA A 340 5.41 -3.19 -14.23
C ALA A 340 5.33 -2.36 -15.53
N TYR A 341 6.33 -2.45 -16.40
CA TYR A 341 6.49 -1.51 -17.52
C TYR A 341 6.09 -2.03 -18.90
N GLU A 342 5.82 -3.34 -19.10
CA GLU A 342 5.37 -3.88 -20.39
C GLU A 342 3.86 -4.22 -20.46
N PRO A 343 3.20 -3.99 -21.61
CA PRO A 343 3.76 -3.47 -22.85
C PRO A 343 3.90 -1.94 -22.82
N ARG A 344 5.04 -1.37 -23.26
CA ARG A 344 5.30 0.10 -23.20
C ARG A 344 4.15 0.96 -23.73
N TRP A 345 3.52 0.55 -24.84
CA TRP A 345 2.41 1.30 -25.45
C TRP A 345 1.18 1.45 -24.53
N PHE A 346 0.99 0.55 -23.56
CA PHE A 346 -0.07 0.61 -22.56
C PHE A 346 0.40 1.17 -21.22
N MET A 347 1.66 0.91 -20.84
CA MET A 347 2.18 1.17 -19.49
C MET A 347 2.89 2.50 -19.31
N LYS A 348 3.43 3.12 -20.36
CA LYS A 348 4.29 4.33 -20.26
C LYS A 348 3.69 5.50 -19.47
N ALA A 349 2.36 5.61 -19.43
CA ALA A 349 1.63 6.68 -18.76
C ALA A 349 1.33 6.40 -17.27
N GLN A 350 1.82 5.28 -16.72
CA GLN A 350 1.65 4.95 -15.30
C GLN A 350 2.84 4.19 -14.67
N HIS A 351 3.69 3.55 -15.48
CA HIS A 351 4.92 2.90 -15.02
C HIS A 351 6.10 3.23 -15.95
N GLN A 352 7.16 3.75 -15.35
CA GLN A 352 8.44 3.94 -16.00
C GLN A 352 9.17 2.62 -16.23
N ASN A 353 9.97 2.53 -17.30
CA ASN A 353 10.87 1.40 -17.51
C ASN A 353 12.21 1.60 -16.75
N PRO A 354 13.14 0.63 -16.75
CA PRO A 354 14.42 0.76 -16.05
C PRO A 354 15.34 1.86 -16.57
N GLU A 355 15.27 2.20 -17.86
CA GLU A 355 16.05 3.29 -18.45
C GLU A 355 15.55 4.66 -17.95
N GLU A 356 14.24 4.87 -18.02
CA GLU A 356 13.54 6.02 -17.46
C GLU A 356 13.73 6.14 -15.94
N ALA A 357 13.82 5.02 -15.20
CA ALA A 357 14.15 5.04 -13.77
C ALA A 357 15.58 5.54 -13.49
N VAL A 358 16.55 5.18 -14.34
CA VAL A 358 17.93 5.68 -14.26
C VAL A 358 18.02 7.16 -14.65
N GLU A 359 17.24 7.61 -15.64
CA GLU A 359 17.10 9.05 -15.91
C GLU A 359 16.43 9.78 -14.74
N GLY A 360 15.40 9.20 -14.13
CA GLY A 360 14.71 9.72 -12.95
C GLY A 360 15.66 9.93 -11.76
N MET A 361 16.55 8.97 -11.49
CA MET A 361 17.64 9.09 -10.52
C MET A 361 18.52 10.33 -10.76
N LEU A 362 18.93 10.58 -12.01
CA LEU A 362 19.75 11.72 -12.38
C LEU A 362 18.98 13.05 -12.28
N PHE A 363 17.72 13.04 -12.71
CA PHE A 363 16.84 14.21 -12.71
C PHE A 363 16.40 14.66 -11.31
N CYS A 364 16.13 13.74 -10.37
CA CYS A 364 15.95 14.10 -8.96
C CYS A 364 17.27 14.36 -8.23
N GLY A 365 18.42 13.94 -8.79
CA GLY A 365 19.73 14.13 -8.16
C GLY A 365 19.91 13.22 -6.94
N ALA A 366 19.48 11.97 -7.04
CA ALA A 366 19.68 10.98 -5.98
C ALA A 366 21.12 10.45 -5.96
N ALA A 367 21.73 10.43 -4.77
CA ALA A 367 23.05 9.83 -4.58
C ALA A 367 22.97 8.30 -4.71
N SER A 368 22.01 7.67 -4.03
CA SER A 368 21.71 6.23 -4.09
C SER A 368 20.23 5.98 -4.37
N VAL A 369 19.90 4.81 -4.93
CA VAL A 369 18.54 4.35 -5.20
C VAL A 369 18.30 2.95 -4.66
N ALA A 370 17.19 2.78 -3.94
CA ALA A 370 16.58 1.49 -3.65
C ALA A 370 15.50 1.18 -4.70
N GLY A 371 15.82 0.30 -5.64
CA GLY A 371 14.92 -0.14 -6.70
C GLY A 371 13.84 -1.07 -6.16
N HIS A 372 12.58 -0.79 -6.53
CA HIS A 372 11.41 -1.54 -6.09
C HIS A 372 10.42 -1.83 -7.24
N HIS A 373 9.22 -2.36 -6.92
CA HIS A 373 8.14 -2.70 -7.85
C HIS A 373 8.46 -3.80 -8.88
N TRP A 374 9.24 -4.81 -8.48
CA TRP A 374 9.61 -5.92 -9.36
C TRP A 374 9.64 -7.27 -8.63
N GLY A 375 9.73 -8.37 -9.39
CA GLY A 375 10.04 -9.71 -8.88
C GLY A 375 9.04 -10.34 -7.90
N THR A 376 7.90 -9.70 -7.64
CA THR A 376 6.99 -10.06 -6.53
C THR A 376 5.58 -10.40 -6.98
N PHE A 377 4.88 -9.49 -7.68
CA PHE A 377 3.60 -9.77 -8.31
C PHE A 377 3.73 -9.63 -9.83
N GLN A 378 3.17 -10.58 -10.59
CA GLN A 378 3.13 -10.46 -12.05
C GLN A 378 1.93 -9.59 -12.48
N LEU A 379 2.14 -8.28 -12.51
CA LEU A 379 1.14 -7.30 -12.92
C LEU A 379 1.04 -7.19 -14.46
N THR A 380 2.15 -7.45 -15.14
CA THR A 380 2.46 -6.97 -16.50
C THR A 380 3.04 -8.08 -17.38
N ASN A 381 3.63 -7.72 -18.53
CA ASN A 381 4.07 -8.68 -19.54
C ASN A 381 5.52 -9.16 -19.38
N GLU A 382 6.41 -8.37 -18.79
CA GLU A 382 7.85 -8.68 -18.73
C GLU A 382 8.17 -9.91 -17.86
N GLY A 383 9.28 -10.56 -18.19
CA GLY A 383 9.84 -11.68 -17.43
C GLY A 383 10.40 -11.23 -16.08
N ILE A 384 10.40 -12.14 -15.10
CA ILE A 384 10.62 -11.81 -13.68
C ILE A 384 11.98 -11.16 -13.36
N GLU A 385 13.03 -11.44 -14.14
CA GLU A 385 14.38 -10.85 -14.03
C GLU A 385 14.71 -9.86 -15.16
N GLU A 386 13.81 -9.66 -16.14
CA GLU A 386 14.01 -8.69 -17.23
C GLU A 386 14.20 -7.25 -16.73
N PRO A 387 13.44 -6.76 -15.72
CA PRO A 387 13.69 -5.46 -15.10
C PRO A 387 15.14 -5.29 -14.61
N VAL A 388 15.74 -6.33 -14.03
CA VAL A 388 17.11 -6.27 -13.47
C VAL A 388 18.16 -6.24 -14.58
N ALA A 389 17.97 -7.05 -15.62
CA ALA A 389 18.85 -7.06 -16.79
C ALA A 389 18.84 -5.71 -17.51
N ALA A 390 17.64 -5.13 -17.71
CA ALA A 390 17.47 -3.83 -18.33
C ALA A 390 17.98 -2.67 -17.45
N LEU A 391 17.79 -2.73 -16.12
CA LEU A 391 18.38 -1.76 -15.18
C LEU A 391 19.90 -1.73 -15.28
N TYR A 392 20.54 -2.91 -15.25
CA TYR A 392 22.01 -2.99 -15.38
C TYR A 392 22.51 -2.49 -16.74
N ALA A 393 21.79 -2.77 -17.83
CA ALA A 393 22.13 -2.22 -19.15
C ALA A 393 22.04 -0.68 -19.16
N ALA A 394 21.01 -0.09 -18.57
CA ALA A 394 20.84 1.37 -18.48
C ALA A 394 21.93 2.03 -17.60
N LEU A 395 22.26 1.43 -16.46
CA LEU A 395 23.33 1.91 -15.57
C LEU A 395 24.70 1.85 -16.25
N ASP A 396 25.02 0.73 -16.91
CA ASP A 396 26.27 0.55 -17.65
C ASP A 396 26.39 1.56 -18.80
N ALA A 397 25.30 1.82 -19.54
CA ALA A 397 25.25 2.82 -20.61
C ALA A 397 25.53 4.25 -20.11
N GLN A 398 24.98 4.61 -18.94
CA GLN A 398 25.23 5.90 -18.28
C GLN A 398 26.53 5.93 -17.45
N ARG A 399 27.28 4.82 -17.40
CA ARG A 399 28.51 4.63 -16.58
C ARG A 399 28.27 4.88 -15.08
N ILE A 400 27.06 4.58 -14.60
CA ILE A 400 26.70 4.67 -13.18
C ILE A 400 27.02 3.34 -12.52
N SER A 401 27.75 3.38 -11.40
CA SER A 401 28.10 2.17 -10.66
C SER A 401 26.85 1.51 -10.05
N ARG A 402 26.75 0.19 -10.15
CA ARG A 402 25.54 -0.58 -9.82
C ARG A 402 25.20 -0.60 -8.33
N ASP A 403 26.13 -0.23 -7.45
CA ASP A 403 25.85 0.00 -6.02
C ASP A 403 25.01 1.26 -5.77
N ARG A 404 25.00 2.23 -6.71
CA ARG A 404 24.20 3.45 -6.60
C ARG A 404 22.73 3.27 -6.98
N PHE A 405 22.36 2.19 -7.68
CA PHE A 405 20.96 1.83 -7.92
C PHE A 405 20.82 0.32 -7.76
N ARG A 406 20.37 -0.08 -6.57
CA ARG A 406 20.27 -1.49 -6.19
C ARG A 406 18.88 -2.04 -6.49
N PRO A 407 18.72 -3.06 -7.34
CA PRO A 407 17.45 -3.77 -7.48
C PRO A 407 17.23 -4.67 -6.26
N LEU A 408 16.70 -4.10 -5.17
CA LEU A 408 16.64 -4.80 -3.89
C LEU A 408 15.73 -6.03 -3.97
N ARG A 409 16.19 -7.14 -3.37
CA ARG A 409 15.41 -8.38 -3.25
C ARG A 409 14.75 -8.49 -1.86
N PRO A 410 13.64 -9.24 -1.69
CA PRO A 410 13.05 -9.48 -0.37
C PRO A 410 14.09 -10.01 0.64
N GLY A 411 14.21 -9.36 1.78
CA GLY A 411 15.21 -9.68 2.83
C GLY A 411 16.55 -8.98 2.64
N GLU A 412 16.75 -8.22 1.56
CA GLU A 412 17.95 -7.41 1.38
C GLU A 412 17.91 -6.18 2.30
N VAL A 413 19.00 -5.99 3.04
CA VAL A 413 19.26 -4.82 3.88
C VAL A 413 20.30 -3.95 3.18
N PHE A 414 19.95 -2.69 2.96
CA PHE A 414 20.81 -1.67 2.36
C PHE A 414 21.05 -0.55 3.37
N GLU A 415 22.24 -0.53 3.97
CA GLU A 415 22.74 0.64 4.70
C GLU A 415 23.21 1.68 3.68
N VAL A 416 22.46 2.77 3.56
CA VAL A 416 22.65 3.77 2.51
C VAL A 416 23.85 4.64 2.86
N PRO A 417 24.84 4.82 1.96
CA PRO A 417 25.98 5.70 2.21
C PRO A 417 25.54 7.12 2.60
N ALA A 418 26.29 7.75 3.51
CA ALA A 418 26.17 9.18 3.74
C ALA A 418 26.66 9.95 2.49
N VAL A 419 26.07 11.11 2.25
CA VAL A 419 26.52 12.03 1.18
C VAL A 419 27.29 13.15 1.87
N SER A 420 28.51 13.44 1.39
CA SER A 420 29.24 14.62 1.82
C SER A 420 28.44 15.89 1.48
N ALA A 421 28.32 16.81 2.44
CA ALA A 421 27.66 18.10 2.28
C ALA A 421 28.41 19.04 1.31
#